data_AF-A0A2X2H7V0-F1
#
_entry.id   AF-A0A2X2H7V0-F1
#
_cell.length_a   1.000
_cell.length_b   1.000
_cell.length_c   1.000
_cell.angle_alpha   90.00
_cell.angle_beta   90.00
_cell.angle_gamma   90.00
#
_symmetry.space_group_name_H-M   'P 1'
#
loop_
_entity.id
_entity.type
_entity.pdbx_description
1 polymer ?
#
loop_
_entity_poly.entity_id
_entity_poly.type
_entity_poly.pdbx_seq_one_letter_code
_entity_poly.pdbx_strand_id
1 'polypeptide(L)' 'MILLILGLLYAILMISVGVNEIYFYSTGKSEFLSSLILTFSGTMLLVAFVWQCSTKIKK' A
#
# COMPACT_ATOMS: atom_id res chain seq x y z
N MET A 1 8.98 15.08 4.14
CA MET A 1 8.10 13.98 4.57
C MET A 1 6.96 13.72 3.58
N ILE A 2 6.20 14.72 3.15
CA ILE A 2 5.04 14.55 2.24
C ILE A 2 5.37 13.82 0.93
N LEU A 3 6.45 14.19 0.23
CA LEU A 3 6.84 13.49 -1.01
C LEU A 3 7.19 12.01 -0.79
N LEU A 4 7.79 11.67 0.35
CA LEU A 4 8.16 10.31 0.72
C LEU A 4 6.91 9.48 1.05
N ILE A 5 5.94 10.08 1.76
CA ILE A 5 4.64 9.46 2.04
C ILE A 5 3.87 9.22 0.74
N LEU A 6 3.87 10.19 -0.18
CA LEU A 6 3.21 10.07 -1.47
C LEU A 6 3.84 8.96 -2.33
N GLY A 7 5.18 8.88 -2.34
CA GLY A 7 5.91 7.82 -3.04
C GLY A 7 5.63 6.43 -2.48
N LEU A 8 5.60 6.28 -1.15
CA LEU A 8 5.26 5.00 -0.51
C LEU A 8 3.79 4.61 -0.75
N LEU A 9 2.87 5.57 -0.69
CA LEU A 9 1.47 5.34 -1.01
C LEU A 9 1.30 4.86 -2.47
N TYR A 10 1.99 5.51 -3.40
CA TYR A 10 2.01 5.10 -4.80
C TYR A 10 2.59 3.69 -4.98
N ALA A 11 3.69 3.35 -4.29
CA ALA A 11 4.27 2.02 -4.34
C ALA A 11 3.29 0.94 -3.84
N ILE A 12 2.57 1.19 -2.74
CA ILE A 12 1.54 0.28 -2.21
C ILE A 12 0.45 0.04 -3.26
N LEU A 13 -0.01 1.10 -3.94
CA LEU A 13 -1.01 0.99 -5.00
C LEU A 13 -0.50 0.19 -6.20
N MET A 14 0.72 0.47 -6.67
CA MET A 14 1.32 -0.26 -7.81
C MET A 14 1.55 -1.74 -7.52
N ILE A 15 1.98 -2.08 -6.30
CA ILE A 15 2.12 -3.48 -5.87
C ILE A 15 0.75 -4.16 -5.87
N SER A 16 -0.26 -3.48 -5.32
CA SER A 16 -1.61 -4.03 -5.23
C SER A 16 -2.26 -4.29 -6.59
N VAL A 17 -2.14 -3.33 -7.52
CA VAL A 17 -2.61 -3.48 -8.90
C VAL A 17 -1.81 -4.58 -9.61
N GLY A 18 -0.48 -4.59 -9.48
CA GLY A 18 0.38 -5.59 -10.11
C GLY A 18 0.06 -7.01 -9.66
N VAL A 19 -0.18 -7.23 -8.37
CA VAL A 19 -0.59 -8.55 -7.85
C VAL A 19 -1.94 -8.98 -8.46
N ASN A 20 -2.91 -8.06 -8.56
CA ASN A 20 -4.20 -8.36 -9.16
C ASN A 20 -4.09 -8.67 -10.66
N GLU A 21 -3.28 -7.92 -11.41
CA GLU A 21 -3.04 -8.15 -12.84
C GLU A 21 -2.33 -9.49 -13.10
N ILE A 22 -1.30 -9.83 -12.31
CA ILE A 22 -0.60 -11.12 -12.41
C ILE A 22 -1.58 -12.27 -12.14
N TYR A 23 -2.44 -12.12 -11.13
CA TYR A 23 -3.45 -13.13 -10.81
C TYR A 23 -4.49 -13.26 -11.92
N PHE A 24 -4.98 -12.13 -12.45
CA PHE A 24 -5.94 -12.10 -13.56
C PHE A 24 -5.37 -12.73 -14.83
N TYR A 25 -4.12 -12.44 -15.16
CA TYR A 25 -3.43 -13.03 -16.29
C TYR A 25 -3.30 -14.56 -16.15
N SER A 26 -3.06 -15.06 -14.94
CA SER A 26 -2.85 -16.48 -14.68
C SER A 26 -4.15 -17.29 -14.60
N THR A 27 -5.22 -16.72 -14.03
CA THR A 27 -6.45 -17.46 -13.71
C THR A 27 -7.68 -17.02 -14.51
N GLY A 28 -7.60 -15.89 -15.22
CA GLY A 28 -8.74 -15.24 -15.89
C GLY A 28 -9.76 -14.62 -14.93
N LYS A 29 -9.49 -14.60 -13.62
CA LYS A 29 -10.39 -14.06 -12.59
C LYS A 29 -9.71 -12.93 -11.84
N SER A 30 -10.49 -11.91 -11.46
CA SER A 30 -9.99 -10.77 -10.70
C SER A 30 -10.12 -11.05 -9.21
N GLU A 31 -9.01 -10.97 -8.47
CA GLU A 31 -8.98 -11.07 -7.01
C GLU A 31 -9.00 -9.68 -6.38
N PHE A 32 -9.99 -8.89 -6.78
CA PHE A 32 -10.20 -7.52 -6.33
C PHE A 32 -10.22 -7.43 -4.79
N LEU A 33 -10.80 -8.42 -4.12
CA LEU A 33 -10.92 -8.44 -2.67
C LEU A 33 -9.55 -8.60 -1.99
N SER A 34 -8.69 -9.46 -2.55
CA SER A 34 -7.30 -9.62 -2.08
C SER A 34 -6.47 -8.35 -2.31
N SER A 35 -6.62 -7.72 -3.48
CA SER A 35 -5.99 -6.43 -3.81
C SER A 35 -6.47 -5.30 -2.88
N LEU A 36 -7.76 -5.25 -2.55
CA LEU A 36 -8.32 -4.29 -1.62
C LEU A 36 -7.73 -4.46 -0.21
N ILE A 37 -7.68 -5.69 0.31
CA ILE A 37 -7.08 -5.98 1.62
C ILE A 37 -5.59 -5.64 1.66
N LEU A 38 -4.86 -5.95 0.58
CA LEU A 38 -3.43 -5.61 0.46
C LEU A 38 -3.20 -4.10 0.48
N THR A 39 -4.03 -3.34 -0.23
CA THR A 39 -3.98 -1.87 -0.23
C THR A 39 -4.29 -1.32 1.15
N PHE A 40 -5.32 -1.85 1.81
CA PHE A 40 -5.75 -1.40 3.13
C PHE A 40 -4.69 -1.68 4.22
N SER A 41 -4.10 -2.87 4.20
CA SER A 41 -3.03 -3.24 5.13
C SER A 41 -1.75 -2.41 4.89
N GLY A 42 -1.36 -2.21 3.64
CA GLY A 42 -0.21 -1.36 3.29
C GLY A 42 -0.39 0.09 3.73
N THR A 43 -1.59 0.65 3.54
CA THR A 43 -1.90 2.03 3.99
C THR A 43 -1.95 2.16 5.51
N MET A 44 -2.48 1.17 6.24
CA MET A 44 -2.41 1.15 7.71
C MET A 44 -0.97 1.15 8.22
N LEU A 45 -0.08 0.35 7.61
CA LEU A 45 1.36 0.35 7.94
C LEU A 45 2.01 1.70 7.67
N LEU A 46 1.67 2.33 6.55
CA LEU A 46 2.15 3.68 6.21
C LEU A 46 1.74 4.70 7.28
N VAL A 47 0.48 4.68 7.72
CA VAL A 47 -0.03 5.57 8.76
C VAL A 47 0.71 5.33 10.09
N ALA A 48 0.90 4.08 10.49
CA ALA A 48 1.65 3.72 11.69
C ALA A 48 3.11 4.20 11.62
N PHE A 49 3.76 4.07 10.47
CA PHE A 49 5.11 4.56 10.23
C PHE A 49 5.20 6.08 10.34
N VAL A 50 4.29 6.81 9.67
CA VAL A 50 4.23 8.28 9.74
C VAL A 50 3.96 8.75 11.17
N TRP A 51 3.09 8.07 11.90
CA TRP A 51 2.81 8.34 13.31
C TRP A 51 4.07 8.21 14.17
N GLN A 52 4.80 7.10 14.05
CA GLN A 52 6.06 6.88 14.77
C GLN A 52 7.14 7.91 14.43
N CYS A 53 7.27 8.30 13.15
CA CYS A 53 8.19 9.37 12.76
C CYS A 53 7.78 10.71 13.38
N SER A 54 6.49 11.05 13.37
CA SER A 54 5.95 12.29 13.92
C SER A 54 6.18 12.40 15.44
N THR A 55 5.99 11.31 16.19
CA THR A 55 6.18 11.32 17.65
C THR A 55 7.65 11.38 18.05
N LYS A 56 8.57 10.77 17.28
CA LYS A 56 10.02 10.83 17.55
C LYS A 56 10.65 12.18 17.22
N ILE A 57 10.09 12.95 16.27
CA ILE A 57 10.60 14.28 15.90
C ILE A 57 10.17 15.37 16.92
N LYS A 58 9.12 15.11 17.73
CA LYS A 58 8.62 16.04 18.74
C LYS A 58 9.31 15.95 20.11
N LYS A 59 10.36 15.13 20.24
CA LYS A 59 11.22 15.04 21.44
C LYS A 59 12.55 15.71 21.18
#